data_AF-A0AAE4HCD4-F1
#
_entry.id   AF-A0AAE4HCD4-F1
#
_cell.length_a   1.000
_cell.length_b   1.000
_cell.length_c   1.000
_cell.angle_alpha   90.00
_cell.angle_beta   90.00
_cell.angle_gamma   90.00
#
_symmetry.space_group_name_H-M   'P 1'
#
loop_
_entity.id
_entity.type
_entity.pdbx_description
1 polymer ?
#
loop_
_entity_poly.entity_id
_entity_poly.type
_entity_poly.pdbx_seq_one_letter_code
_entity_poly.pdbx_strand_id
1 'polypeptide(L)'
;MQCFIGGACSGRRKLVDERFPAAHWERLNPGEGVADWLGDLPEGVTLVVTGWAGWLTAAQAEVDDDVRASWRAMLEALAAQETRGLEVVLILDEMGRGIVPMAPEARRLRDLNGWLVQEVASRCSAVWYVRHGLARRLDLAQ
;
A
#
# COMPACT_ATOMS: atom_id res chain seq x y z
N MET A 1 1.32 8.68 -7.76
CA MET A 1 1.67 7.36 -7.20
C MET A 1 1.06 6.25 -8.04
N GLN A 2 1.63 5.05 -8.04
CA GLN A 2 0.99 3.83 -8.56
C GLN A 2 0.77 2.82 -7.44
N CYS A 3 -0.25 1.96 -7.53
CA CYS A 3 -0.42 0.87 -6.58
C CYS A 3 -0.67 -0.49 -7.23
N PHE A 4 -0.19 -1.54 -6.57
CA PHE A 4 -0.33 -2.94 -6.96
C PHE A 4 -1.06 -3.70 -5.84
N ILE A 5 -2.27 -4.16 -6.15
CA ILE A 5 -3.16 -4.86 -5.24
C ILE A 5 -3.39 -6.31 -5.68
N GLY A 6 -3.63 -7.21 -4.74
CA GLY A 6 -3.82 -8.62 -5.03
C GLY A 6 -3.75 -9.49 -3.78
N GLY A 7 -4.18 -10.75 -3.90
CA GLY A 7 -4.14 -11.69 -2.79
C GLY A 7 -2.72 -12.11 -2.39
N ALA A 8 -2.61 -12.92 -1.33
CA ALA A 8 -1.34 -13.53 -0.94
C ALA A 8 -0.74 -14.34 -2.09
N CYS A 9 0.60 -14.33 -2.20
CA CYS A 9 1.34 -15.04 -3.25
C CYS A 9 0.88 -14.77 -4.70
N SER A 10 0.27 -13.60 -4.96
CA SER A 10 -0.24 -13.24 -6.29
C SER A 10 0.86 -12.93 -7.31
N GLY A 11 2.11 -12.75 -6.90
CA GLY A 11 3.22 -12.35 -7.78
C GLY A 11 3.48 -10.84 -7.85
N ARG A 12 2.73 -10.01 -7.09
CA ARG A 12 2.88 -8.54 -7.05
C ARG A 12 4.32 -8.07 -6.89
N ARG A 13 5.02 -8.61 -5.89
CA ARG A 13 6.40 -8.20 -5.58
C ARG A 13 7.34 -8.48 -6.75
N LYS A 14 7.27 -9.68 -7.32
CA LYS A 14 8.06 -10.07 -8.50
C LYS A 14 7.77 -9.16 -9.70
N LEU A 15 6.50 -8.85 -9.95
CA LEU A 15 6.12 -7.99 -11.06
C LEU A 15 6.62 -6.54 -10.88
N VAL A 16 6.55 -6.02 -9.66
CA VAL A 16 7.08 -4.69 -9.33
C VAL A 16 8.61 -4.67 -9.45
N ASP A 17 9.29 -5.71 -8.99
CA ASP A 17 10.74 -5.88 -9.12
C ASP A 17 11.18 -5.92 -10.60
N GLU A 18 10.49 -6.69 -11.44
CA GLU A 18 10.75 -6.75 -12.89
C GLU A 18 10.47 -5.41 -13.60
N ARG A 19 9.45 -4.66 -13.15
CA ARG A 19 9.06 -3.38 -13.77
C ARG A 19 9.93 -2.21 -13.31
N PHE A 20 10.44 -2.27 -12.08
CA PHE A 20 11.26 -1.23 -11.47
C PHE A 20 12.53 -1.86 -10.85
N PRO A 21 13.46 -2.35 -11.68
CA PRO A 21 14.60 -3.16 -11.22
C PRO A 21 15.62 -2.38 -10.37
N ALA A 22 15.58 -1.04 -10.42
CA ALA A 22 16.42 -0.15 -9.61
C ALA A 22 15.63 0.54 -8.47
N ALA A 23 14.45 0.02 -8.13
CA ALA A 23 13.64 0.60 -7.06
C ALA A 23 14.32 0.47 -5.70
N HIS A 24 14.15 1.50 -4.88
CA HIS A 24 14.43 1.46 -3.45
C HIS A 24 13.22 0.88 -2.71
N TRP A 25 13.43 -0.19 -1.95
CA TRP A 25 12.35 -0.91 -1.29
C TRP A 25 12.32 -0.59 0.19
N GLU A 26 11.19 -0.09 0.65
CA GLU A 26 10.93 0.17 2.06
C GLU A 26 9.75 -0.66 2.55
N ARG A 27 9.88 -1.15 3.78
CA ARG A 27 8.85 -1.94 4.44
C ARG A 27 8.40 -1.20 5.69
N LEU A 28 7.14 -0.80 5.68
CA LEU A 28 6.49 -0.23 6.85
C LEU A 28 6.42 -1.29 7.96
N ASN A 29 7.09 -1.03 9.08
CA ASN A 29 7.05 -1.92 10.23
C ASN A 29 5.90 -1.53 11.19
N PRO A 30 5.43 -2.46 12.02
CA PRO A 30 4.45 -2.18 13.08
C PRO A 30 4.75 -0.92 13.89
N GLY A 31 3.80 0.02 13.94
CA GLY A 31 3.88 1.22 14.77
C GLY A 31 4.80 2.33 14.24
N GLU A 32 5.49 2.12 13.12
CA GLU A 32 6.37 3.12 12.51
C GLU A 32 5.60 4.00 11.50
N GLY A 33 6.12 5.19 11.26
CA GLY A 33 5.70 6.05 10.16
C GLY A 33 6.55 5.83 8.91
N VAL A 34 6.31 6.66 7.89
CA VAL A 34 7.15 6.69 6.69
C VAL A 34 8.32 7.69 6.79
N ALA A 35 8.25 8.63 7.74
CA ALA A 35 9.17 9.77 7.79
C ALA A 35 10.65 9.37 7.93
N ASP A 36 10.93 8.30 8.67
CA ASP A 36 12.28 7.89 9.06
C ASP A 36 13.17 7.54 7.86
N TRP A 37 12.59 7.08 6.75
CA TRP A 37 13.33 6.70 5.54
C TRP A 37 13.14 7.67 4.37
N LEU A 38 12.21 8.63 4.44
CA LEU A 38 11.98 9.58 3.35
C LEU A 38 13.11 10.60 3.16
N GLY A 39 13.84 10.92 4.23
CA GLY A 39 14.94 11.89 4.20
C GLY A 39 16.15 11.43 3.41
N ASP A 40 16.42 10.13 3.43
CA ASP A 40 17.65 9.53 2.89
C ASP A 40 17.51 9.01 1.45
N LEU A 41 16.35 9.22 0.83
CA LEU A 41 16.08 8.72 -0.51
C LEU A 41 16.88 9.47 -1.58
N PRO A 42 17.58 8.76 -2.50
CA PRO A 42 18.19 9.35 -3.67
C PRO A 42 17.18 10.08 -4.56
N GLU A 43 17.60 11.15 -5.21
CA GLU A 43 16.77 11.85 -6.19
C GLU A 43 16.44 10.96 -7.40
N GLY A 44 15.21 11.08 -7.91
CA GLY A 44 14.77 10.36 -9.10
C GLY A 44 14.59 8.85 -8.95
N VAL A 45 14.73 8.30 -7.73
CA VAL A 45 14.53 6.87 -7.48
C VAL A 45 13.04 6.50 -7.52
N THR A 46 12.75 5.25 -7.90
CA THR A 46 11.43 4.66 -7.63
C THR A 46 11.40 4.11 -6.22
N LEU A 47 10.47 4.57 -5.41
CA LEU A 47 10.26 4.12 -4.04
C LEU A 47 9.13 3.09 -4.00
N VAL A 48 9.42 1.87 -3.56
CA VAL A 48 8.43 0.82 -3.38
C VAL A 48 8.12 0.64 -1.90
N VAL A 49 6.86 0.83 -1.51
CA VAL A 49 6.42 0.72 -0.11
C VAL A 49 5.56 -0.53 0.09
N THR A 50 5.97 -1.36 1.04
CA THR A 50 5.27 -2.60 1.41
C THR A 50 4.99 -2.67 2.91
N GLY A 51 4.28 -3.70 3.40
CA GLY A 51 4.09 -3.91 4.85
C GLY A 51 2.80 -3.37 5.44
N TRP A 52 1.94 -2.73 4.64
CA TRP A 52 0.68 -2.11 5.06
C TRP A 52 -0.23 -3.02 5.90
N ALA A 53 -0.41 -4.29 5.53
CA ALA A 53 -1.23 -5.22 6.31
C ALA A 53 -0.66 -5.49 7.72
N GLY A 54 0.66 -5.58 7.85
CA GLY A 54 1.33 -5.75 9.13
C GLY A 54 1.24 -4.50 10.00
N TRP A 55 1.38 -3.33 9.39
CA TRP A 55 1.17 -2.05 10.06
C TRP A 55 -0.28 -1.89 10.56
N LEU A 56 -1.26 -2.18 9.70
CA LEU A 56 -2.68 -2.16 10.08
C LEU A 56 -2.97 -3.13 11.23
N THR A 57 -2.35 -4.32 11.20
CA THR A 57 -2.49 -5.32 12.27
C THR A 57 -2.04 -4.77 13.63
N ALA A 58 -0.96 -3.99 13.64
CA ALA A 58 -0.42 -3.38 14.86
C ALA A 58 -1.28 -2.22 15.38
N ALA A 59 -1.85 -1.43 14.47
CA ALA A 59 -2.77 -0.34 14.79
C ALA A 59 -4.18 -0.83 15.20
N GLN A 60 -4.39 -2.15 15.35
CA GLN A 60 -5.74 -2.67 15.53
C GLN A 60 -6.40 -2.36 16.89
N ALA A 61 -5.63 -1.94 17.87
CA ALA A 61 -6.17 -1.55 19.18
C ALA A 61 -6.67 -0.08 19.21
N GLU A 62 -6.29 0.72 18.20
CA GLU A 62 -6.63 2.14 18.12
C GLU A 62 -8.04 2.36 17.54
N VAL A 63 -8.61 3.53 17.79
CA VAL A 63 -9.90 3.92 17.24
C VAL A 63 -9.76 4.19 15.74
N ASP A 64 -10.78 3.85 14.95
CA ASP A 64 -10.74 3.92 13.49
C ASP A 64 -10.25 5.28 12.95
N ASP A 65 -10.70 6.39 13.54
CA ASP A 65 -10.30 7.72 13.07
C ASP A 65 -8.81 8.01 13.28
N ASP A 66 -8.20 7.49 14.35
CA ASP A 66 -6.77 7.67 14.63
C ASP A 66 -5.91 6.84 13.65
N VAL A 67 -6.31 5.60 13.38
CA VAL A 67 -5.65 4.74 12.38
C VAL A 67 -5.72 5.38 11.01
N ARG A 68 -6.89 5.93 10.66
CA ARG A 68 -7.13 6.60 9.38
C ARG A 68 -6.34 7.90 9.27
N ALA A 69 -6.26 8.70 10.32
CA ALA A 69 -5.44 9.90 10.35
C ALA A 69 -3.95 9.56 10.15
N SER A 70 -3.48 8.51 10.82
CA SER A 70 -2.09 8.05 10.72
C SER A 70 -1.73 7.61 9.30
N TRP A 71 -2.55 6.80 8.63
CA TRP A 71 -2.27 6.46 7.24
C TRP A 71 -2.39 7.64 6.29
N ARG A 72 -3.28 8.60 6.57
CA ARG A 72 -3.44 9.79 5.71
C ARG A 72 -2.17 10.62 5.73
N ALA A 73 -1.61 10.85 6.91
CA ALA A 73 -0.33 11.52 7.07
C ALA A 73 0.80 10.78 6.33
N MET A 74 0.84 9.44 6.40
CA MET A 74 1.80 8.65 5.63
C MET A 74 1.63 8.81 4.12
N LEU A 75 0.40 8.74 3.61
CA LEU A 75 0.11 8.90 2.19
C LEU A 75 0.41 10.32 1.69
N GLU A 76 0.21 11.35 2.50
CA GLU A 76 0.58 12.73 2.20
C GLU A 76 2.09 12.91 2.12
N ALA A 77 2.83 12.35 3.09
CA ALA A 77 4.29 12.39 3.10
C ALA A 77 4.91 11.65 1.89
N LEU A 78 4.29 10.54 1.47
CA LEU A 78 4.66 9.80 0.27
C LEU A 78 4.36 10.60 -1.00
N ALA A 79 3.17 11.20 -1.11
CA ALA A 79 2.81 12.04 -2.25
C ALA A 79 3.73 13.26 -2.39
N ALA A 80 4.21 13.83 -1.29
CA ALA A 80 5.16 14.94 -1.31
C ALA A 80 6.49 14.56 -1.99
N GLN A 81 6.88 13.27 -1.98
CA GLN A 81 8.09 12.81 -2.67
C GLN A 81 7.98 12.90 -4.20
N GLU A 82 6.76 12.84 -4.74
CA GLU A 82 6.56 12.98 -6.18
C GLU A 82 6.92 14.38 -6.66
N THR A 83 6.79 15.39 -5.80
CA THR A 83 7.24 16.76 -6.10
C THR A 83 8.77 16.90 -6.14
N ARG A 84 9.49 15.97 -5.49
CA ARG A 84 10.96 15.80 -5.58
C ARG A 84 11.38 14.94 -6.79
N GLY A 85 10.43 14.51 -7.63
CA GLY A 85 10.68 13.72 -8.83
C GLY A 85 10.80 12.20 -8.59
N LEU A 86 10.43 11.71 -7.40
CA LEU A 86 10.40 10.27 -7.13
C LEU A 86 9.11 9.64 -7.67
N GLU A 87 9.23 8.43 -8.22
CA GLU A 87 8.07 7.59 -8.54
C GLU A 87 7.72 6.76 -7.31
N VAL A 88 6.51 6.89 -6.77
CA VAL A 88 6.09 6.12 -5.58
C VAL A 88 5.14 4.99 -5.98
N VAL A 89 5.54 3.77 -5.60
CA VAL A 89 4.82 2.51 -5.87
C VAL A 89 4.39 1.87 -4.54
N LEU A 90 3.10 1.64 -4.37
CA LEU A 90 2.55 1.02 -3.16
C LEU A 90 2.11 -0.42 -3.44
N ILE A 91 2.49 -1.38 -2.59
CA ILE A 91 2.00 -2.77 -2.67
C ILE A 91 1.10 -3.06 -1.47
N LEU A 92 -0.20 -3.23 -1.73
CA LEU A 92 -1.22 -3.48 -0.71
C LEU A 92 -1.95 -4.78 -0.95
N ASP A 93 -2.38 -5.44 0.12
CA ASP A 93 -3.12 -6.69 0.05
C ASP A 93 -4.57 -6.49 -0.35
N GLU A 94 -5.08 -7.43 -1.14
CA GLU A 94 -6.52 -7.54 -1.41
C GLU A 94 -7.09 -8.65 -0.54
N MET A 95 -8.01 -8.29 0.36
CA MET A 95 -8.58 -9.16 1.39
C MET A 95 -10.12 -9.30 1.30
N GLY A 96 -10.77 -8.62 0.36
CA GLY A 96 -12.23 -8.50 0.26
C GLY A 96 -12.91 -9.59 -0.54
N ARG A 97 -12.17 -10.42 -1.29
CA ARG A 97 -12.74 -11.49 -2.14
C ARG A 97 -12.91 -12.85 -1.45
N GLY A 98 -12.58 -12.95 -0.17
CA GLY A 98 -12.73 -14.17 0.63
C GLY A 98 -14.02 -14.23 1.45
N ILE A 99 -14.18 -15.31 2.22
CA ILE A 99 -15.24 -15.43 3.22
C ILE A 99 -14.99 -14.41 4.35
N VAL A 100 -16.05 -13.90 4.96
CA VAL A 100 -15.95 -13.06 6.16
C VAL A 100 -15.26 -13.86 7.28
N PRO A 101 -14.14 -13.37 7.85
CA PRO A 101 -13.47 -14.09 8.94
C PRO A 101 -14.37 -14.24 10.18
N MET A 102 -14.19 -15.33 10.94
CA MET A 102 -14.90 -15.51 12.21
C MET A 102 -14.31 -14.65 13.34
N ALA A 103 -12.98 -14.58 13.40
CA ALA A 103 -12.26 -13.80 14.40
C ALA A 103 -12.55 -12.29 14.22
N PRO A 104 -12.98 -11.56 15.27
CA PRO A 104 -13.25 -10.12 15.21
C PRO A 104 -12.09 -9.31 14.67
N GLU A 105 -10.87 -9.62 15.08
CA GLU A 105 -9.64 -8.92 14.69
C GLU A 105 -9.37 -9.13 13.20
N ALA A 106 -9.59 -10.35 12.68
CA ALA A 106 -9.43 -10.61 11.25
C ALA A 106 -10.49 -9.87 10.40
N ARG A 107 -11.73 -9.74 10.90
CA ARG A 107 -12.76 -8.90 10.25
C ARG A 107 -12.36 -7.43 10.24
N ARG A 108 -11.88 -6.92 11.37
CA ARG A 108 -11.45 -5.53 11.49
C ARG A 108 -10.28 -5.21 10.56
N LEU A 109 -9.25 -6.07 10.52
CA LEU A 109 -8.14 -5.92 9.57
C LEU A 109 -8.65 -5.87 8.11
N ARG A 110 -9.60 -6.75 7.75
CA ARG A 110 -10.19 -6.78 6.41
C ARG A 110 -10.88 -5.45 6.08
N ASP A 111 -11.68 -4.92 7.00
CA ASP A 111 -12.48 -3.72 6.78
C ASP A 111 -11.58 -2.46 6.73
N LEU A 112 -10.60 -2.34 7.64
CA LEU A 112 -9.58 -1.29 7.60
C LEU A 112 -8.74 -1.33 6.31
N ASN A 113 -8.28 -2.51 5.91
CA ASN A 113 -7.56 -2.69 4.65
C ASN A 113 -8.43 -2.30 3.45
N GLY A 114 -9.73 -2.60 3.48
CA GLY A 114 -10.68 -2.16 2.47
C GLY A 114 -10.73 -0.64 2.33
N TRP A 115 -10.84 0.10 3.44
CA TRP A 115 -10.82 1.56 3.42
C TRP A 115 -9.47 2.14 3.00
N LEU A 116 -8.35 1.58 3.49
CA LEU A 116 -7.02 2.00 3.09
C LEU A 116 -6.82 1.82 1.57
N VAL A 117 -7.18 0.68 1.01
CA VAL A 117 -7.02 0.41 -0.43
C VAL A 117 -7.89 1.34 -1.27
N GLN A 118 -9.10 1.68 -0.83
CA GLN A 118 -9.94 2.69 -1.51
C GLN A 118 -9.26 4.06 -1.54
N GLU A 119 -8.72 4.51 -0.41
CA GLU A 119 -8.06 5.81 -0.30
C GLU A 119 -6.73 5.85 -1.07
N VAL A 120 -5.98 4.76 -1.07
CA VAL A 120 -4.78 4.63 -1.91
C VAL A 120 -5.16 4.66 -3.39
N ALA A 121 -6.17 3.89 -3.79
CA ALA A 121 -6.61 3.83 -5.18
C ALA A 121 -7.07 5.20 -5.70
N SER A 122 -7.78 6.00 -4.89
CA SER A 122 -8.23 7.34 -5.28
C SER A 122 -7.09 8.36 -5.42
N ARG A 123 -5.92 8.10 -4.82
CA ARG A 123 -4.73 8.95 -4.90
C ARG A 123 -3.72 8.48 -5.96
N CYS A 124 -3.93 7.30 -6.56
CA CYS A 124 -3.00 6.72 -7.53
C CYS A 124 -3.40 7.05 -8.97
N SER A 125 -2.41 7.30 -9.83
CA SER A 125 -2.58 7.50 -11.28
C SER A 125 -2.82 6.17 -12.02
N ALA A 126 -2.37 5.06 -11.43
CA ALA A 126 -2.66 3.71 -11.91
C ALA A 126 -2.79 2.73 -10.76
N VAL A 127 -3.82 1.89 -10.84
CA VAL A 127 -4.09 0.78 -9.92
C VAL A 127 -3.96 -0.52 -10.71
N TRP A 128 -3.15 -1.45 -10.23
CA TRP A 128 -2.90 -2.74 -10.87
C TRP A 128 -3.41 -3.87 -9.99
N TYR A 129 -4.37 -4.64 -10.48
CA TYR A 129 -4.79 -5.88 -9.85
C TYR A 129 -3.95 -7.04 -10.35
N VAL A 130 -3.32 -7.76 -9.43
CA VAL A 130 -2.41 -8.86 -9.74
C VAL A 130 -2.95 -10.18 -9.19
N ARG A 131 -2.99 -11.20 -10.06
CA ARG A 131 -3.43 -12.56 -9.71
C ARG A 131 -2.64 -13.58 -10.54
N HIS A 132 -2.08 -14.59 -9.87
CA HIS A 132 -1.28 -15.66 -10.50
C HIS A 132 -0.16 -15.12 -11.41
N GLY A 133 0.50 -14.03 -11.01
CA GLY A 133 1.56 -13.36 -11.77
C GLY A 133 1.08 -12.46 -12.91
N LEU A 134 -0.22 -12.42 -13.18
CA LEU A 134 -0.81 -11.59 -14.23
C LEU A 134 -1.31 -10.27 -13.65
N ALA A 135 -0.99 -9.15 -14.30
CA ALA A 135 -1.49 -7.83 -13.93
C ALA A 135 -2.55 -7.32 -14.92
N ARG A 136 -3.60 -6.73 -14.36
CA ARG A 136 -4.58 -5.93 -15.10
C ARG A 136 -4.63 -4.54 -14.47
N ARG A 137 -4.50 -3.49 -15.29
CA ARG A 137 -4.82 -2.12 -14.86
C ARG A 137 -6.32 -2.02 -14.60
N LEU A 138 -6.70 -1.45 -13.46
CA LEU A 138 -8.07 -1.11 -13.14
C LEU A 138 -8.32 0.35 -13.51
N ASP A 139 -9.42 0.59 -14.21
CA ASP A 139 -9.89 1.93 -14.54
C ASP A 139 -10.99 2.33 -13.54
N LEU A 140 -11.12 3.63 -13.27
CA LEU A 140 -12.27 4.13 -12.50
C LEU A 140 -13.55 3.80 -13.28
N ALA A 141 -14.56 3.30 -12.58
CA ALA A 141 -15.89 3.13 -13.18
C ALA A 141 -16.35 4.50 -13.71
N GLN A 142 -16.60 4.57 -15.02
CA GLN A 142 -17.18 5.74 -15.68
C GLN A 142 -18.66 5.90 -15.31
#